data_AF-A0A4W3GKW3-F1
#
_entry.id   AF-A0A4W3GKW3-F1
#
_cell.length_a   1.000
_cell.length_b   1.000
_cell.length_c   1.000
_cell.angle_alpha   90.00
_cell.angle_beta   90.00
_cell.angle_gamma   90.00
#
_symmetry.space_group_name_H-M   'P 1'
#
loop_
_entity.id
_entity.type
_entity.pdbx_description
1 polymer ?
#
loop_
_entity_poly.entity_id
_entity_poly.type
_entity_poly.pdbx_seq_one_letter_code
_entity_poly.pdbx_strand_id
1 'polypeptide(L)'
;APPPERALIGCCWQVKDDGQTLYVNEFSWNRISNVLYLESPAGVGYSYSDNGNYTTSDTEVAEDNYLALQDFFTKFPNFTKNEFYVIGESYGGIYTPTLSLRIVTGGTKINLQVPAGKWVPGVGREWVMRVDYGCGGW
;
A
#
# COMPACT_ATOMS: atom_id res chain seq x y z
N ALA A 1 19.49 -3.09 -22.08
CA ALA A 1 18.49 -2.45 -21.21
C ALA A 1 17.28 -3.36 -21.13
N PRO A 2 16.74 -3.68 -19.94
CA PRO A 2 15.52 -4.45 -19.86
C PRO A 2 14.35 -3.65 -20.46
N PRO A 3 13.34 -4.31 -21.05
CA PRO A 3 12.25 -3.64 -21.75
C PRO A 3 11.33 -2.86 -20.78
N PRO A 4 10.68 -1.77 -21.26
CA PRO A 4 9.87 -0.84 -20.45
C PRO A 4 8.61 -1.45 -19.80
N GLU A 5 8.24 -2.68 -20.18
CA GLU A 5 7.04 -3.37 -19.66
C GLU A 5 7.26 -4.03 -18.29
N ARG A 6 8.47 -3.93 -17.71
CA ARG A 6 8.77 -4.31 -16.32
C ARG A 6 9.23 -3.11 -15.49
N ALA A 7 8.65 -1.93 -15.72
CA ALA A 7 8.79 -0.84 -14.77
C ALA A 7 8.20 -1.30 -13.43
N LEU A 8 9.07 -1.71 -12.52
CA LEU A 8 8.68 -2.22 -11.22
C LEU A 8 7.85 -1.15 -10.52
N ILE A 9 6.60 -1.52 -10.21
CA ILE A 9 5.67 -0.76 -9.39
C ILE A 9 6.36 -0.58 -8.05
N GLY A 10 6.96 0.58 -7.81
CA GLY A 10 8.00 0.64 -6.78
C GLY A 10 8.34 2.03 -6.30
N CYS A 11 9.03 2.03 -5.17
CA CYS A 11 9.50 3.20 -4.45
C CYS A 11 10.27 4.15 -5.37
N CYS A 12 10.35 5.42 -4.95
CA CYS A 12 11.10 6.46 -5.65
C CYS A 12 12.61 6.14 -5.76
N TRP A 13 13.11 5.29 -4.88
CA TRP A 13 14.48 4.82 -4.83
C TRP A 13 14.55 3.31 -4.98
N GLN A 14 15.55 2.85 -5.74
CA GLN A 14 15.95 1.45 -5.84
C GLN A 14 17.35 1.29 -5.25
N VAL A 15 17.63 0.11 -4.70
CA VAL A 15 18.92 -0.24 -4.13
C VAL A 15 19.79 -0.83 -5.24
N LYS A 16 21.05 -0.39 -5.35
CA LYS A 16 22.03 -1.00 -6.25
C LYS A 16 22.51 -2.34 -5.70
N ASP A 17 23.14 -3.15 -6.54
CA ASP A 17 23.70 -4.47 -6.16
C ASP A 17 24.71 -4.42 -5.00
N ASP A 18 25.26 -3.25 -4.69
CA ASP A 18 26.14 -3.04 -3.53
C ASP A 18 25.40 -3.03 -2.17
N GLY A 19 24.06 -3.06 -2.20
CA GLY A 19 23.19 -3.05 -1.03
C GLY A 19 23.21 -1.74 -0.23
N GLN A 20 23.87 -0.70 -0.73
CA GLN A 20 24.18 0.51 0.04
C GLN A 20 23.82 1.79 -0.71
N THR A 21 23.92 1.78 -2.04
CA THR A 21 23.67 2.94 -2.87
C THR A 21 22.24 2.94 -3.37
N LEU A 22 21.55 4.08 -3.20
CA LEU A 22 20.23 4.31 -3.77
C LEU A 22 20.35 5.02 -5.13
N TYR A 23 19.46 4.70 -6.06
CA TYR A 23 19.28 5.43 -7.31
C TYR A 23 17.81 5.70 -7.61
N VAL A 24 17.53 6.79 -8.33
CA VAL A 24 16.17 7.23 -8.62
C VAL A 24 15.51 6.27 -9.61
N ASN A 25 14.29 5.85 -9.29
CA ASN A 25 13.40 5.17 -10.22
C ASN A 25 12.61 6.21 -11.03
N GLU A 26 12.99 6.41 -12.29
CA GLU A 26 12.33 7.38 -13.17
C GLU A 26 10.85 7.04 -13.47
N PHE A 27 10.42 5.80 -13.24
CA PHE A 27 9.07 5.31 -13.47
C PHE A 27 8.27 5.10 -12.18
N SER A 28 8.72 5.65 -11.05
CA SER A 28 8.02 5.47 -9.77
C SER A 28 6.62 6.10 -9.78
N TRP A 29 5.68 5.42 -9.15
CA TRP A 29 4.28 5.85 -9.06
C TRP A 29 4.13 7.12 -8.23
N ASN A 30 5.06 7.39 -7.31
CA ASN A 30 5.02 8.61 -6.51
C ASN A 30 5.22 9.90 -7.34
N ARG A 31 5.58 9.80 -8.62
CA ARG A 31 5.64 10.94 -9.54
C ARG A 31 4.27 11.53 -9.85
N ILE A 32 3.25 10.69 -9.77
CA ILE A 32 1.90 11.02 -10.22
C ILE A 32 0.85 10.75 -9.15
N SER A 33 1.24 10.11 -8.05
CA SER A 33 0.41 9.85 -6.87
C SER A 33 1.19 10.03 -5.57
N ASN A 34 0.48 10.03 -4.45
CA ASN A 34 1.08 9.85 -3.14
C ASN A 34 0.94 8.38 -2.77
N VAL A 35 2.07 7.71 -2.52
CA VAL A 35 2.08 6.27 -2.25
C VAL A 35 2.32 6.01 -0.76
N LEU A 36 1.37 5.32 -0.12
CA LEU A 36 1.53 4.81 1.24
C LEU A 36 1.90 3.34 1.17
N TYR A 37 3.11 3.00 1.64
CA TYR A 37 3.58 1.63 1.82
C TYR A 37 3.29 1.19 3.25
N LEU A 38 2.48 0.15 3.44
CA LEU A 38 2.16 -0.40 4.76
C LEU A 38 2.66 -1.83 4.85
N GLU A 39 3.61 -2.09 5.75
CA GLU A 39 4.07 -3.44 6.07
C GLU A 39 3.08 -4.13 7.01
N SER A 40 2.42 -5.18 6.52
CA SER A 40 1.35 -5.90 7.24
C SER A 40 1.41 -7.38 6.94
N PRO A 41 0.97 -8.27 7.86
CA PRO A 41 0.56 -8.01 9.26
C PRO A 41 1.76 -7.74 10.19
N ALA A 42 1.50 -7.59 11.50
CA ALA A 42 2.57 -7.57 12.49
C ALA A 42 3.50 -8.79 12.33
N GLY A 43 4.81 -8.57 12.37
CA GLY A 43 5.85 -9.56 12.05
C GLY A 43 6.41 -9.45 10.63
N VAL A 44 5.81 -8.61 9.77
CA VAL A 44 6.32 -8.31 8.42
C VAL A 44 7.22 -7.08 8.44
N GLY A 45 8.44 -7.21 7.92
CA GLY A 45 9.39 -6.10 7.78
C GLY A 45 9.74 -5.48 9.13
N TYR A 46 9.39 -4.20 9.31
CA TYR A 46 9.55 -3.45 10.55
C TYR A 46 8.31 -3.44 11.44
N SER A 47 7.17 -3.98 10.98
CA SER A 47 5.96 -4.10 11.81
C SER A 47 6.13 -5.20 12.85
N TYR A 48 5.83 -4.91 14.11
CA TYR A 48 6.01 -5.84 15.24
C TYR A 48 4.83 -5.81 16.21
N SER A 49 4.78 -6.81 17.10
CA SER A 49 3.79 -6.93 18.17
C SER A 49 4.49 -6.97 19.52
N ASP A 50 4.07 -6.13 20.47
CA ASP A 50 4.68 -6.03 21.80
C ASP A 50 4.63 -7.35 22.59
N ASN A 51 3.60 -8.17 22.34
CA ASN A 51 3.42 -9.46 23.01
C ASN A 51 4.10 -10.63 22.26
N GLY A 52 4.75 -10.36 21.12
CA GLY A 52 5.42 -11.36 20.29
C GLY A 52 4.50 -12.39 19.63
N ASN A 53 3.18 -12.21 19.68
CA ASN A 53 2.24 -13.06 18.96
C ASN A 53 2.00 -12.50 17.54
N TYR A 54 2.31 -13.31 16.55
CA TYR A 54 2.13 -13.00 15.12
C TYR A 54 1.09 -13.91 14.45
N THR A 55 0.33 -14.68 15.23
CA THR A 55 -0.78 -15.48 14.70
C THR A 55 -1.89 -14.53 14.26
N THR A 56 -2.35 -14.67 13.02
CA THR A 56 -3.39 -13.81 12.44
C THR A 56 -4.26 -14.57 11.45
N SER A 57 -5.42 -14.00 11.13
CA SER A 57 -6.34 -14.38 10.07
C SER A 57 -6.59 -13.22 9.10
N ASP A 58 -7.12 -13.49 7.92
CA ASP A 58 -7.41 -12.44 6.92
C ASP A 58 -8.35 -11.35 7.45
N THR A 59 -9.28 -11.72 8.34
CA THR A 59 -10.21 -10.80 8.99
C THR A 59 -9.49 -9.90 9.98
N GLU A 60 -8.58 -10.44 10.78
CA GLU A 60 -7.76 -9.67 11.72
C GLU A 60 -6.81 -8.72 10.96
N VAL A 61 -6.17 -9.21 9.89
CA VAL A 61 -5.32 -8.36 9.03
C VAL A 61 -6.12 -7.20 8.41
N ALA A 62 -7.36 -7.44 7.99
CA ALA A 62 -8.21 -6.38 7.46
C ALA A 62 -8.61 -5.35 8.52
N GLU A 63 -8.87 -5.79 9.76
CA GLU A 63 -9.15 -4.92 10.90
C GLU A 63 -7.93 -4.07 11.27
N ASP A 64 -6.77 -4.69 11.44
CA ASP A 64 -5.54 -4.00 11.85
C ASP A 64 -5.10 -2.97 10.79
N ASN A 65 -5.19 -3.32 9.50
CA ASN A 65 -4.92 -2.38 8.41
C ASN A 65 -5.93 -1.22 8.38
N TYR A 66 -7.19 -1.50 8.69
CA TYR A 66 -8.23 -0.47 8.80
C TYR A 66 -7.96 0.49 9.98
N LEU A 67 -7.54 -0.03 11.13
CA LEU A 67 -7.13 0.77 12.29
C LEU A 67 -5.89 1.61 11.98
N ALA A 68 -4.88 1.02 11.34
CA ALA A 68 -3.67 1.74 10.90
C ALA A 68 -4.00 2.89 9.94
N LEU A 69 -4.96 2.70 9.03
CA LEU A 69 -5.45 3.76 8.14
C LEU A 69 -6.17 4.88 8.90
N GLN A 70 -6.99 4.55 9.89
CA GLN A 70 -7.64 5.56 10.73
C GLN A 70 -6.61 6.41 11.48
N ASP A 71 -5.58 5.78 12.06
CA ASP A 71 -4.50 6.49 12.73
C ASP A 71 -3.70 7.36 11.77
N PHE A 72 -3.40 6.84 10.57
CA PHE A 72 -2.73 7.60 9.52
C PHE A 72 -3.52 8.87 9.15
N PHE A 73 -4.82 8.75 8.88
CA PHE A 73 -5.64 9.91 8.50
C PHE A 73 -5.97 10.84 9.67
N THR A 74 -5.93 10.34 10.91
CA THR A 74 -5.99 11.19 12.11
C THR A 74 -4.75 12.07 12.20
N LYS A 75 -3.57 11.52 11.90
CA LYS A 75 -2.30 12.24 11.88
C LYS A 75 -2.17 13.17 10.66
N PHE A 76 -2.72 12.78 9.52
CA PHE A 76 -2.68 13.51 8.26
C PHE A 76 -4.08 13.85 7.72
N PRO A 77 -4.86 14.69 8.42
CA PRO A 77 -6.26 14.94 8.09
C PRO A 77 -6.46 15.60 6.73
N ASN A 78 -5.44 16.31 6.23
CA ASN A 78 -5.47 16.95 4.91
C ASN A 78 -5.65 15.97 3.75
N PHE A 79 -5.34 14.69 3.94
CA PHE A 79 -5.43 13.67 2.90
C PHE A 79 -6.78 12.95 2.84
N THR A 80 -7.67 13.15 3.81
CA THR A 80 -8.99 12.48 3.88
C THR A 80 -9.91 12.81 2.71
N LYS A 81 -9.70 13.95 2.05
CA LYS A 81 -10.53 14.40 0.91
C LYS A 81 -10.06 13.82 -0.43
N ASN A 82 -8.85 13.28 -0.48
CA ASN A 82 -8.28 12.81 -1.73
C ASN A 82 -8.87 11.46 -2.13
N GLU A 83 -8.95 11.19 -3.42
CA GLU A 83 -9.28 9.86 -3.93
C GLU A 83 -8.24 8.85 -3.42
N PHE A 84 -8.74 7.77 -2.84
CA PHE A 84 -7.94 6.75 -2.20
C PHE A 84 -8.15 5.40 -2.89
N TYR A 85 -7.06 4.76 -3.28
CA TYR A 85 -7.06 3.46 -3.93
C TYR A 85 -6.26 2.45 -3.09
N VAL A 86 -6.78 1.24 -2.94
CA VAL A 86 -6.07 0.11 -2.32
C VAL A 86 -5.58 -0.81 -3.43
N ILE A 87 -4.28 -1.09 -3.45
CA ILE A 87 -3.67 -2.04 -4.37
C ILE A 87 -2.81 -3.06 -3.61
N GLY A 88 -2.70 -4.25 -4.19
CA GLY A 88 -1.86 -5.32 -3.68
C GLY A 88 -1.47 -6.27 -4.79
N GLU A 89 -0.38 -7.01 -4.56
CA GLU A 89 0.16 -8.03 -5.47
C GLU A 89 0.15 -9.40 -4.76
N SER A 90 0.08 -10.49 -5.52
CA SER A 90 0.08 -11.85 -4.97
C SER A 90 -1.05 -12.06 -3.96
N TYR A 91 -0.75 -12.40 -2.70
CA TYR A 91 -1.75 -12.54 -1.63
C TYR A 91 -2.47 -11.23 -1.28
N GLY A 92 -1.95 -10.09 -1.76
CA GLY A 92 -2.66 -8.83 -1.82
C GLY A 92 -4.01 -8.92 -2.56
N GLY A 93 -4.25 -9.95 -3.39
CA GLY A 93 -5.55 -10.26 -3.96
C GLY A 93 -6.63 -10.68 -2.95
N ILE A 94 -6.26 -11.14 -1.75
CA ILE A 94 -7.17 -11.39 -0.63
C ILE A 94 -7.26 -10.13 0.24
N TYR A 95 -6.11 -9.56 0.61
CA TYR A 95 -6.08 -8.44 1.54
C TYR A 95 -6.67 -7.14 0.98
N THR A 96 -6.49 -6.86 -0.31
CA THR A 96 -7.05 -5.67 -0.96
C THR A 96 -8.59 -5.65 -0.88
N PRO A 97 -9.32 -6.70 -1.32
CA PRO A 97 -10.77 -6.69 -1.22
C PRO A 97 -11.28 -6.80 0.23
N THR A 98 -10.63 -7.54 1.13
CA THR A 98 -11.07 -7.60 2.53
C THR A 98 -10.90 -6.26 3.25
N LEU A 99 -9.78 -5.56 3.03
CA LEU A 99 -9.57 -4.20 3.54
C LEU A 99 -10.54 -3.20 2.91
N SER A 100 -10.74 -3.27 1.60
CA SER A 100 -11.69 -2.39 0.89
C SER A 100 -13.10 -2.55 1.43
N LEU A 101 -13.55 -3.79 1.64
CA LEU A 101 -14.82 -4.09 2.26
C LEU A 101 -14.88 -3.49 3.68
N ARG A 102 -13.81 -3.66 4.46
CA ARG A 102 -13.75 -3.17 5.84
C ARG A 102 -13.77 -1.64 5.94
N ILE A 103 -13.16 -0.94 4.98
CA ILE A 103 -13.22 0.53 4.87
C ILE A 103 -14.66 0.99 4.60
N VAL A 104 -15.33 0.36 3.63
CA VAL A 104 -16.72 0.70 3.26
C VAL A 104 -17.68 0.46 4.42
N THR A 105 -17.51 -0.62 5.19
CA THR A 105 -18.39 -0.96 6.31
C THR A 105 -18.03 -0.25 7.62
N GLY A 106 -16.80 0.26 7.74
CA GLY A 106 -16.24 0.83 8.97
C GLY A 106 -16.69 2.24 9.33
N GLY A 107 -17.29 2.97 8.39
CA GLY A 107 -17.79 4.33 8.62
C GLY A 107 -16.71 5.42 8.67
N THR A 108 -15.45 5.12 8.33
CA THR A 108 -14.43 6.17 8.18
C THR A 108 -14.74 7.05 6.96
N LYS A 109 -14.37 8.32 7.05
CA LYS A 109 -14.43 9.26 5.92
C LYS A 109 -13.22 9.10 5.00
N ILE A 110 -12.99 7.90 4.49
CA ILE A 110 -12.00 7.64 3.43
C ILE A 110 -12.74 7.66 2.10
N ASN A 111 -12.30 8.51 1.17
CA ASN A 111 -12.88 8.59 -0.18
C ASN A 111 -12.35 7.44 -1.06
N LEU A 112 -12.70 6.19 -0.70
CA LEU A 112 -12.28 4.98 -1.38
C LEU A 112 -12.88 4.90 -2.79
N GLN A 113 -12.02 4.67 -3.77
CA GLN A 113 -12.39 4.44 -5.17
C GLN A 113 -12.20 2.96 -5.51
N VAL A 114 -13.26 2.29 -5.96
CA VAL A 114 -13.20 0.91 -6.45
C VAL A 114 -13.16 0.94 -7.98
N PRO A 115 -12.07 0.52 -8.63
CA PRO A 115 -12.01 0.53 -10.08
C PRO A 115 -12.98 -0.53 -10.66
N ALA A 116 -14.15 -0.08 -11.11
CA ALA A 116 -15.16 -0.91 -11.77
C ALA A 116 -14.71 -1.28 -13.20
N GLY A 117 -13.74 -2.18 -13.33
CA GLY A 117 -13.28 -2.69 -14.63
C GLY A 117 -12.53 -1.67 -15.50
N LYS A 118 -12.20 -0.48 -14.98
CA LYS A 118 -11.28 0.46 -15.61
C LYS A 118 -9.85 0.12 -15.18
N TRP A 119 -8.98 -0.17 -16.15
CA TRP A 119 -7.54 0.05 -15.99
C TRP A 119 -7.35 1.47 -15.43
N VAL A 120 -6.63 1.62 -14.32
CA VAL A 120 -6.35 2.92 -13.69
C VAL A 120 -5.55 3.77 -14.70
N PRO A 121 -6.18 4.68 -15.46
CA PRO A 121 -5.50 5.33 -16.58
C PRO A 121 -4.83 6.59 -16.04
N GLY A 122 -3.50 6.60 -15.97
CA GLY A 122 -2.72 7.81 -15.73
C GLY A 122 -3.13 8.54 -14.45
N VAL A 123 -2.81 7.92 -13.31
CA VAL A 123 -3.02 8.47 -11.96
C VAL A 123 -2.48 9.89 -11.91
N GLY A 124 -3.30 10.91 -11.65
CA GLY A 124 -2.86 12.30 -11.67
C GLY A 124 -3.21 12.97 -10.34
N ARG A 125 -2.22 13.14 -9.47
CA ARG A 125 -2.32 13.77 -8.12
C ARG A 125 -3.17 12.98 -7.10
N GLU A 126 -3.31 11.68 -7.25
CA GLU A 126 -4.18 10.82 -6.43
C GLU A 126 -3.41 10.10 -5.30
N TRP A 127 -4.08 9.44 -4.34
CA TRP A 127 -3.43 8.62 -3.31
C TRP A 127 -3.58 7.13 -3.62
N VAL A 128 -2.46 6.42 -3.67
CA VAL A 128 -2.42 4.97 -3.88
C VAL A 128 -1.81 4.34 -2.64
N MET A 129 -2.57 3.59 -1.87
CA MET A 129 -1.99 2.73 -0.84
C MET A 129 -1.54 1.43 -1.49
N ARG A 130 -0.23 1.20 -1.49
CA ARG A 130 0.33 -0.13 -1.72
C ARG A 130 0.48 -0.78 -0.37
N VAL A 131 -0.31 -1.80 -0.11
CA VAL A 131 -0.03 -2.62 1.07
C VAL A 131 1.11 -3.56 0.69
N ASP A 132 2.23 -3.42 1.41
CA ASP A 132 3.43 -4.22 1.21
C ASP A 132 3.38 -5.41 2.17
N TYR A 133 3.31 -6.61 1.62
CA TYR A 133 3.24 -7.85 2.39
C TYR A 133 4.59 -8.54 2.15
N GLY A 134 5.53 -8.33 3.08
CA GLY A 134 6.96 -8.44 2.88
C GLY A 134 7.56 -9.78 2.41
N CYS A 135 8.89 -9.71 2.24
CA CYS A 135 9.82 -10.67 1.61
C CYS A 135 9.68 -10.87 0.10
N GLY A 136 9.67 -9.75 -0.63
CA GLY A 136 10.12 -9.69 -2.01
C GLY A 136 11.00 -8.46 -2.18
N GLY A 137 12.31 -8.64 -2.00
CA GLY A 137 13.27 -7.68 -2.51
C GLY A 137 13.02 -7.51 -4.00
N TRP A 138 12.86 -6.26 -4.42
CA TRP A 138 12.98 -5.87 -5.82
C TRP A 138 14.37 -5.30 -6.02
#